data_AF-A0A2V9BKI0-F1
#
_entry.id   AF-A0A2V9BKI0-F1
#
_cell.length_a   1.000
_cell.length_b   1.000
_cell.length_c   1.000
_cell.angle_alpha   90.00
_cell.angle_beta   90.00
_cell.angle_gamma   90.00
#
_symmetry.space_group_name_H-M   'P 1'
#
loop_
_entity.id
_entity.type
_entity.pdbx_description
1 polymer ?
#
loop_
_entity_poly.entity_id
_entity_poly.type
_entity_poly.pdbx_seq_one_letter_code
_entity_poly.pdbx_strand_id
1 'polypeptide(L)' 'LHGAFAKNPRTEEQSLSLNLSLPTGTLHVTGTGSDVRSSCKQAFSELESKVKKHQSRLRKDYEWKRKRPRIRAEAAV' A
#
# COMPACT_ATOMS: atom_id res chain seq x y z
N LEU A 1 -9.09 -8.56 -0.45
CA LEU A 1 -8.00 -8.85 0.51
C LEU A 1 -8.14 -10.30 0.92
N HIS A 2 -7.12 -11.11 0.70
CA HIS A 2 -7.09 -12.52 1.11
C HIS A 2 -6.09 -12.68 2.24
N GLY A 3 -6.47 -13.37 3.31
CA GLY A 3 -5.60 -13.69 4.43
C GLY A 3 -5.56 -15.19 4.67
N ALA A 4 -4.39 -15.73 4.95
CA ALA A 4 -4.24 -17.13 5.36
C ALA A 4 -3.36 -17.20 6.61
N PHE A 5 -3.89 -17.85 7.64
CA PHE A 5 -3.16 -18.17 8.86
C PHE A 5 -2.49 -19.54 8.72
N ALA A 6 -1.26 -19.65 9.18
CA ALA A 6 -0.56 -20.91 9.32
C ALA A 6 0.17 -20.95 10.67
N LYS A 7 0.02 -22.05 11.39
CA LYS A 7 0.80 -22.32 12.59
C LYS A 7 2.03 -23.10 12.18
N ASN A 8 3.22 -22.62 12.53
CA ASN A 8 4.45 -23.32 12.23
C ASN A 8 4.75 -24.32 13.35
N PRO A 9 4.64 -25.65 13.14
CA PRO A 9 4.75 -26.62 14.22
C PRO A 9 6.17 -26.73 14.78
N ARG A 10 7.18 -26.24 14.04
CA ARG A 10 8.59 -26.28 14.46
C ARG A 10 8.96 -25.18 15.46
N THR A 11 8.38 -23.99 15.33
CA THR A 11 8.68 -22.82 16.17
C THR A 11 7.51 -22.41 17.05
N GLU A 12 6.37 -23.09 16.93
CA GLU A 12 5.08 -22.75 17.55
C GLU A 12 4.53 -21.36 17.21
N GLU A 13 5.20 -20.65 16.31
CA GLU A 13 4.82 -19.30 15.87
C GLU A 13 3.57 -19.33 15.00
N GLN A 14 2.74 -18.32 15.20
CA GLN A 14 1.61 -18.00 14.34
C GLN A 14 2.11 -17.13 13.19
N SER A 15 1.79 -17.52 11.97
CA SER A 15 2.06 -16.74 10.77
C SER A 15 0.75 -16.32 10.11
N LEU A 16 0.66 -15.05 9.74
CA LEU A 16 -0.43 -14.48 8.97
C LEU A 16 0.13 -13.95 7.66
N SER A 17 -0.33 -14.54 6.56
CA SER A 17 -0.06 -14.04 5.21
C SER A 17 -1.26 -13.24 4.71
N LEU A 18 -1.02 -12.07 4.11
CA LEU A 18 -2.01 -11.16 3.56
C LEU A 18 -1.66 -10.84 2.10
N ASN A 19 -2.65 -10.99 1.23
CA ASN A 19 -2.60 -10.67 -0.19
C ASN A 19 -3.65 -9.60 -0.51
N LEU A 20 -3.19 -8.39 -0.81
CA LEU A 20 -4.03 -7.27 -1.22
C LEU A 20 -3.89 -7.04 -2.72
N SER A 21 -4.92 -7.39 -3.48
CA SER A 21 -5.00 -7.08 -4.91
C SER A 21 -5.38 -5.61 -5.12
N LEU A 22 -4.53 -4.86 -5.81
CA LEU A 22 -4.75 -3.48 -6.23
C LEU A 22 -4.84 -3.43 -7.77
N PRO A 23 -5.45 -2.38 -8.35
CA PRO A 23 -5.58 -2.25 -9.82
C PRO A 23 -4.24 -2.28 -10.58
N THR A 24 -3.15 -1.89 -9.93
CA THR A 24 -1.80 -1.78 -10.48
C THR A 24 -0.87 -2.94 -10.07
N GLY A 25 -1.37 -3.90 -9.27
CA GLY A 25 -0.61 -5.08 -8.83
C GLY A 25 -1.04 -5.62 -7.47
N THR A 26 -0.45 -6.73 -7.04
CA THR A 26 -0.74 -7.39 -5.76
C THR A 26 0.33 -7.08 -4.72
N LEU A 27 -0.07 -6.70 -3.50
CA LEU A 27 0.81 -6.56 -2.35
C LEU A 27 0.75 -7.81 -1.48
N HIS A 28 1.90 -8.45 -1.29
CA HIS A 28 2.08 -9.58 -0.39
C HIS A 28 2.73 -9.13 0.92
N VAL A 29 2.21 -9.61 2.06
CA VAL A 29 2.73 -9.33 3.39
C VAL A 29 2.63 -10.59 4.25
N THR A 30 3.63 -10.83 5.09
CA THR A 30 3.61 -11.94 6.04
C THR A 30 4.06 -11.43 7.40
N GLY A 31 3.21 -11.54 8.41
CA GLY A 31 3.54 -11.28 9.80
C GLY A 31 3.70 -12.58 10.57
N THR A 32 4.72 -12.66 11.41
CA THR A 32 4.95 -13.79 12.34
C THR A 32 4.80 -13.30 13.78
N GLY A 33 4.50 -14.18 14.71
CA GLY A 33 4.41 -13.81 16.12
C GLY A 33 4.11 -14.99 17.04
N SER A 34 4.34 -14.79 18.33
CA SER A 34 3.99 -15.75 19.39
C SER A 34 2.49 -16.05 19.44
N ASP A 35 1.66 -15.06 19.11
CA ASP A 35 0.22 -15.08 19.20
C ASP A 35 -0.41 -14.67 17.88
N VAL A 36 -1.66 -15.08 17.68
CA VAL A 36 -2.46 -14.66 16.51
C VAL A 36 -2.59 -13.14 16.46
N ARG A 37 -2.71 -12.49 17.63
CA ARG A 37 -2.82 -11.03 17.71
C ARG A 37 -1.52 -10.31 17.34
N SER A 38 -0.37 -10.81 17.77
CA SER A 38 0.93 -10.18 17.47
C SER A 38 1.27 -10.34 15.99
N SER A 39 1.05 -11.52 15.41
CA SER A 39 1.21 -11.76 13.97
C SER A 39 0.26 -10.89 13.13
N CYS A 40 -1.00 -10.71 13.55
CA CYS A 40 -1.92 -9.76 12.92
C CYS A 40 -1.38 -8.32 12.95
N LYS A 41 -0.98 -7.84 14.14
CA LYS A 41 -0.51 -6.46 14.30
C LYS A 41 0.71 -6.18 13.42
N GLN A 42 1.64 -7.13 13.35
CA GLN A 42 2.81 -7.02 12.48
C GLN A 42 2.43 -7.01 11.00
N ALA A 43 1.59 -7.96 10.56
CA ALA A 43 1.16 -8.03 9.17
C ALA A 43 0.41 -6.76 8.74
N PHE A 44 -0.49 -6.21 9.56
CA PHE A 44 -1.21 -4.99 9.22
C PHE A 44 -0.31 -3.75 9.23
N SER A 45 0.66 -3.65 10.15
CA SER A 45 1.61 -2.54 10.19
C SER A 45 2.50 -2.52 8.94
N GLU A 46 2.94 -3.69 8.47
CA GLU A 46 3.72 -3.80 7.25
C GLU A 46 2.85 -3.53 6.00
N LEU A 47 1.60 -4.01 6.00
CA LEU A 47 0.64 -3.73 4.94
C LEU A 47 0.38 -2.23 4.79
N GLU A 48 0.17 -1.52 5.90
CA GLU A 48 -0.03 -0.07 5.89
C GLU A 48 1.18 0.66 5.30
N SER A 49 2.39 0.24 5.69
CA SER A 49 3.64 0.80 5.17
C SER A 49 3.79 0.56 3.66
N LYS A 50 3.44 -0.64 3.17
CA LYS A 50 3.45 -0.97 1.74
C LYS A 50 2.39 -0.20 0.97
N VAL A 51 1.19 -0.02 1.53
CA VAL A 51 0.12 0.78 0.93
C VAL A 51 0.52 2.26 0.84
N LYS A 52 1.11 2.83 1.89
CA LYS A 52 1.65 4.20 1.87
C LYS A 52 2.73 4.37 0.79
N LYS A 53 3.65 3.41 0.69
CA LYS A 53 4.67 3.38 -0.38
C LYS A 53 4.05 3.22 -1.77
N HIS A 54 2.99 2.44 -1.88
CA HIS A 54 2.26 2.28 -3.14
C HIS A 54 1.61 3.60 -3.55
N GLN A 55 0.88 4.24 -2.65
CA GLN A 55 0.22 5.53 -2.87
C GLN A 55 1.21 6.64 -3.22
N SER A 56 2.39 6.68 -2.59
CA SER A 56 3.40 7.71 -2.91
C SER A 56 4.01 7.55 -4.30
N ARG A 57 4.01 6.33 -4.86
CA ARG A 57 4.46 6.04 -6.23
C ARG A 57 3.38 6.25 -7.29
N LEU A 58 2.11 6.34 -6.91
CA LEU A 58 1.05 6.62 -7.86
C LEU A 58 1.29 8.00 -8.45
N ARG A 59 1.18 8.08 -9.78
CA ARG A 59 1.28 9.35 -10.49
C ARG A 59 0.18 10.27 -9.98
N LYS A 60 0.59 11.44 -9.53
CA LYS A 60 -0.33 12.49 -9.09
C LYS A 60 -0.67 13.32 -10.32
N ASP A 61 -1.61 12.84 -11.11
CA ASP A 61 -2.03 13.53 -12.34
C ASP A 61 -2.56 14.95 -12.08
N TYR A 62 -2.93 15.28 -10.84
CA TYR A 62 -3.25 16.64 -10.40
C TYR A 62 -2.04 17.58 -10.34
N GLU A 63 -0.81 17.08 -10.17
CA GLU A 63 0.43 17.86 -10.17
C GLU A 63 0.86 18.21 -11.61
N TRP A 64 0.45 17.42 -12.61
CA TRP A 64 0.84 17.64 -14.01
C TRP A 64 -0.01 18.68 -14.75
N LYS A 65 -1.03 19.27 -14.11
CA LYS A 65 -1.73 20.44 -14.67
C LYS A 65 -0.85 21.68 -14.50
N ARG A 66 0.21 21.80 -15.31
CA ARG A 66 0.88 23.09 -15.51
C ARG A 66 -0.21 24.11 -15.85
N LYS A 67 -0.42 25.11 -14.99
CA LYS A 67 -1.26 26.25 -15.33
C LYS A 67 -0.68 26.80 -16.63
N ARG A 68 -1.40 26.63 -17.75
CA ARG A 68 -1.03 27.35 -18.97
C ARG A 68 -0.96 28.82 -18.55
N PRO A 69 0.16 29.54 -18.76
CA PRO A 69 0.13 30.97 -18.63
C PRO A 69 -1.04 31.41 -19.51
N ARG A 70 -2.06 32.04 -18.90
CA ARG A 70 -3.10 32.70 -19.67
C ARG A 70 -2.32 33.64 -20.57
N ILE A 71 -2.28 33.34 -21.87
CA ILE A 71 -1.78 34.28 -22.86
C ILE A 71 -2.53 35.55 -22.51
N ARG A 72 -1.81 36.57 -22.04
CA ARG A 72 -2.37 37.89 -21.85
C ARG A 72 -2.73 38.28 -23.27
N ALA A 73 -4.00 38.11 -23.64
CA ALA A 73 -4.57 38.82 -24.75
C ALA A 73 -4.52 40.29 -24.33
N GLU A 74 -3.34 40.90 -24.45
CA GLU A 74 -3.25 42.33 -24.64
C GLU A 74 -4.01 42.58 -25.92
N ALA A 75 -5.22 43.10 -25.69
CA ALA A 75 -6.15 43.54 -26.68
C ALA A 75 -5.41 44.36 -27.73
N ALA A 76 -5.66 44.01 -28.98
CA ALA A 76 -5.54 44.96 -30.07
C ALA A 76 -6.39 46.19 -29.73
N VAL A 77 -5.73 47.33 -29.48
CA VAL A 77 -6.16 48.69 -29.84
C VAL A 77 -4.90 49.51 -30.07
#